data_AF-A6UUK4-F1
#
_entry.id   AF-A6UUK4-F1
#
_cell.length_a   1.000
_cell.length_b   1.000
_cell.length_c   1.000
_cell.angle_alpha   90.00
_cell.angle_beta   90.00
_cell.angle_gamma   90.00
#
_symmetry.space_group_name_H-M   'P 1'
#
loop_
_entity.id
_entity.type
_entity.pdbx_description
1 polymer ?
#
loop_
_entity_poly.entity_id
_entity_poly.type
_entity_poly.pdbx_seq_one_letter_code
_entity_poly.pdbx_strand_id
1 'polypeptide(L)'
;MAKIYVECQDEAGQKIYDKIVQTALEDLVIGKSLIEVKMICMEEEPLFIIGALPKTTSKLIKLRDIVSLEESKPDEKDPNKTISLLKITDETYAHELFDKINIIDQPSRFELLTDSDIDLDMVIHDAKDDFKLKILDFMNRVFPEGMRVRKAYHGKSLVMMASETPYKEEWVKIAMDLKKELEEKV
;
A
#
# COMPACT_ATOMS: atom_id res chain seq x y z
N MET A 1 0.95 -4.28 15.56
CA MET A 1 2.00 -4.89 14.71
C MET A 1 1.37 -6.13 14.08
N ALA A 2 1.67 -6.42 12.82
CA ALA A 2 1.15 -7.61 12.14
C ALA A 2 1.57 -8.88 12.87
N LYS A 3 0.72 -9.90 12.88
CA LYS A 3 1.13 -11.25 13.33
C LYS A 3 1.98 -11.88 12.23
N ILE A 4 3.16 -12.37 12.56
CA ILE A 4 4.07 -13.03 11.61
C ILE A 4 4.08 -14.52 11.93
N TYR A 5 3.88 -15.34 10.90
CA TYR A 5 3.98 -16.79 10.97
C TYR A 5 4.89 -17.28 9.85
N VAL A 6 5.96 -17.98 10.21
CA VAL A 6 6.87 -18.60 9.24
C VAL A 6 6.84 -20.11 9.46
N GLU A 7 6.54 -20.86 8.42
CA GLU A 7 6.51 -22.32 8.40
C GLU A 7 7.65 -22.81 7.49
N CYS A 8 8.71 -23.33 8.09
CA CYS A 8 9.82 -23.97 7.39
C CYS A 8 9.97 -25.42 7.87
N GLN A 9 10.54 -26.29 7.04
CA GLN A 9 10.94 -27.63 7.47
C GLN A 9 12.13 -27.60 8.45
N ASP A 10 13.03 -26.62 8.29
CA ASP A 10 14.19 -26.40 9.16
C ASP A 10 13.95 -25.28 10.19
N GLU A 11 14.30 -25.53 11.46
CA GLU A 11 14.16 -24.56 12.55
C GLU A 11 15.09 -23.35 12.39
N ALA A 12 16.28 -23.52 11.80
CA ALA A 12 17.19 -22.41 11.58
C ALA A 12 16.67 -21.51 10.45
N GLY A 13 16.21 -22.10 9.34
CA GLY A 13 15.50 -21.42 8.26
C GLY A 13 14.31 -20.60 8.78
N GLN A 14 13.49 -21.18 9.66
CA GLN A 14 12.35 -20.49 10.26
C GLN A 14 12.76 -19.19 10.98
N LYS A 15 13.80 -19.24 11.82
CA LYS A 15 14.30 -18.07 12.57
C LYS A 15 14.92 -17.01 11.66
N ILE A 16 15.53 -17.43 10.55
CA ILE A 16 16.12 -16.51 9.57
C ILE A 16 15.00 -15.77 8.84
N TYR A 17 14.02 -16.49 8.29
CA TYR A 17 12.92 -15.86 7.55
C TYR A 17 12.01 -15.02 8.43
N ASP A 18 11.81 -15.40 9.69
CA ASP A 18 11.07 -14.57 10.66
C ASP A 18 11.72 -13.18 10.80
N LYS A 19 13.05 -13.13 10.93
CA LYS A 19 13.81 -11.88 10.95
C LYS A 19 13.75 -11.13 9.62
N ILE A 20 13.90 -11.82 8.49
CA ILE A 20 13.83 -11.19 7.16
C ILE A 20 12.48 -10.52 6.95
N VAL A 21 11.38 -11.23 7.26
CA VAL A 21 10.03 -10.70 7.19
C VAL A 21 9.88 -9.49 8.11
N GLN A 22 10.34 -9.59 9.36
CA GLN A 22 10.28 -8.48 10.30
C GLN A 22 11.02 -7.24 9.80
N THR A 23 12.29 -7.40 9.38
CA THR A 23 13.10 -6.29 8.85
C THR A 23 12.46 -5.68 7.61
N ALA A 24 11.99 -6.48 6.66
CA ALA A 24 11.35 -5.97 5.46
C ALA A 24 10.04 -5.20 5.76
N LEU A 25 9.28 -5.60 6.78
CA LEU A 25 8.09 -4.87 7.24
C LEU A 25 8.43 -3.54 7.91
N GLU A 26 9.55 -3.48 8.64
CA GLU A 26 10.06 -2.28 9.30
C GLU A 26 10.60 -1.28 8.27
N ASP A 27 11.40 -1.73 7.31
CA ASP A 27 11.98 -0.91 6.24
C ASP A 27 10.91 -0.21 5.39
N LEU A 28 9.81 -0.93 5.09
CA LEU A 28 8.71 -0.39 4.29
C LEU A 28 7.63 0.29 5.14
N VAL A 29 7.75 0.29 6.47
CA VAL A 29 6.82 0.92 7.42
C VAL A 29 5.37 0.43 7.24
N ILE A 30 5.18 -0.82 6.77
CA ILE A 30 3.85 -1.38 6.50
C ILE A 30 3.34 -2.33 7.59
N GLY A 31 4.19 -2.71 8.56
CA GLY A 31 3.83 -3.69 9.61
C GLY A 31 2.64 -3.28 10.51
N LYS A 32 2.27 -1.99 10.58
CA LYS A 32 1.06 -1.54 11.29
C LYS A 32 -0.21 -1.63 10.43
N SER A 33 -0.06 -1.68 9.12
CA SER A 33 -1.15 -1.68 8.14
C SER A 33 -1.59 -3.09 7.74
N LEU A 34 -0.87 -4.12 8.19
CA LEU A 34 -1.21 -5.53 8.01
C LEU A 34 -1.81 -6.12 9.30
N ILE A 35 -2.71 -7.08 9.12
CA ILE A 35 -3.29 -7.91 10.19
C ILE A 35 -2.34 -9.09 10.46
N GLU A 36 -1.97 -9.79 9.39
CA GLU A 36 -1.20 -11.03 9.45
C GLU A 36 -0.32 -11.17 8.20
N VAL A 37 0.88 -11.74 8.38
CA VAL A 37 1.77 -12.19 7.33
C VAL A 37 2.12 -13.64 7.62
N LYS A 38 1.98 -14.50 6.61
CA LYS A 38 2.32 -15.92 6.71
C LYS A 38 3.24 -16.31 5.56
N MET A 39 4.35 -16.95 5.87
CA MET A 39 5.33 -17.44 4.92
C MET A 39 5.50 -18.95 5.07
N ILE A 40 5.50 -19.66 3.96
CA ILE A 40 5.73 -21.11 3.85
C ILE A 40 6.99 -21.30 3.02
N CYS A 41 7.96 -22.02 3.57
CA CYS A 41 9.24 -22.33 2.95
C CYS A 41 9.40 -23.84 2.83
N MET A 42 9.51 -24.31 1.59
CA MET A 42 9.80 -25.71 1.25
C MET A 42 11.14 -25.77 0.52
N GLU A 43 12.21 -25.93 1.28
CA GLU A 43 13.59 -25.83 0.80
C GLU A 43 13.96 -27.00 -0.13
N GLU A 44 13.43 -28.20 0.12
CA GLU A 44 13.64 -29.37 -0.72
C GLU A 44 13.00 -29.21 -2.12
N GLU A 45 11.89 -28.49 -2.21
CA GLU A 45 11.11 -28.27 -3.43
C GLU A 45 11.24 -26.83 -3.99
N PRO A 46 12.42 -26.20 -3.81
CA PRO A 46 12.66 -24.75 -3.76
C PRO A 46 11.42 -23.88 -4.01
N LEU A 47 10.49 -23.92 -3.05
CA LEU A 47 9.18 -23.27 -3.12
C LEU A 47 8.99 -22.37 -1.92
N PHE A 48 8.66 -21.11 -2.20
CA PHE A 48 8.39 -20.10 -1.21
C PHE A 48 7.04 -19.47 -1.50
N ILE A 49 6.17 -19.45 -0.50
CA ILE A 49 4.85 -18.82 -0.60
C ILE A 49 4.75 -17.80 0.54
N ILE A 50 4.38 -16.58 0.22
CA ILE A 50 4.11 -15.54 1.21
C ILE A 50 2.72 -14.97 0.99
N GLY A 51 1.97 -14.86 2.08
CA GLY A 51 0.65 -14.25 2.13
C GLY A 51 0.66 -13.08 3.10
N ALA A 52 0.10 -11.95 2.67
CA ALA A 52 -0.10 -10.78 3.49
C ALA A 52 -1.59 -10.41 3.52
N LEU A 53 -2.14 -10.26 4.72
CA LEU A 53 -3.50 -9.80 4.96
C LEU A 53 -3.47 -8.32 5.37
N PRO A 54 -3.83 -7.39 4.48
CA PRO A 54 -3.92 -5.99 4.80
C PRO A 54 -5.15 -5.68 5.64
N LYS A 55 -5.07 -4.60 6.42
CA LYS A 55 -6.26 -4.02 7.05
C LYS A 55 -7.16 -3.42 5.98
N THR A 56 -8.47 -3.59 6.13
CA THR A 56 -9.51 -3.15 5.17
C THR A 56 -9.53 -1.64 4.93
N THR A 57 -8.86 -0.86 5.77
CA THR A 57 -8.78 0.60 5.67
C THR A 57 -7.73 1.01 4.65
N SER A 58 -8.10 1.00 3.37
CA SER A 58 -7.54 1.98 2.47
C SER A 58 -7.94 3.37 2.95
N LYS A 59 -6.97 4.18 3.36
CA LYS A 59 -7.26 5.57 3.68
C LYS A 59 -7.38 6.31 2.34
N LEU A 60 -8.60 6.65 1.95
CA LEU A 60 -8.81 7.65 0.90
C LEU A 60 -8.18 8.95 1.41
N ILE A 61 -7.25 9.51 0.66
CA ILE A 61 -6.64 10.78 1.03
C ILE A 61 -7.57 11.87 0.53
N LYS A 62 -8.19 12.59 1.46
CA LYS A 62 -9.09 13.71 1.15
C LYS A 62 -8.30 15.01 1.07
N LEU A 63 -8.88 16.02 0.45
CA LEU A 63 -8.29 17.35 0.35
C LEU A 63 -7.90 17.90 1.73
N ARG A 64 -8.77 17.73 2.73
CA ARG A 64 -8.48 18.09 4.14
C ARG A 64 -7.29 17.39 4.80
N ASP A 65 -6.82 16.27 4.26
CA ASP A 65 -5.61 15.61 4.79
C ASP A 65 -4.33 16.29 4.26
N ILE A 66 -4.43 17.05 3.17
CA ILE A 66 -3.29 17.62 2.41
C ILE A 66 -3.22 19.15 2.56
N VAL A 67 -4.37 19.82 2.67
CA VAL A 67 -4.46 21.28 2.73
C VAL A 67 -5.35 21.79 3.86
N SER A 68 -5.02 22.97 4.37
CA SER A 68 -5.86 23.81 5.23
C SER A 68 -6.50 24.92 4.40
N LEU A 69 -7.80 25.18 4.61
CA LEU A 69 -8.49 26.31 4.00
C LEU A 69 -8.29 27.54 4.90
N GLU A 70 -7.51 28.52 4.44
CA GLU A 70 -7.22 29.73 5.24
C GLU A 70 -8.30 30.81 5.00
N GLU A 71 -8.59 31.11 3.74
CA GLU A 71 -9.58 32.12 3.36
C GLU A 71 -10.40 31.68 2.14
N SER A 72 -11.64 32.15 2.05
CA SER A 72 -12.45 32.05 0.83
C SER A 72 -13.18 33.36 0.62
N LYS A 73 -12.92 34.01 -0.50
CA LYS A 73 -13.49 35.31 -0.86
C LYS A 73 -14.15 35.20 -2.24
N PRO A 74 -15.35 35.75 -2.44
CA PRO A 74 -15.90 35.87 -3.79
C PRO A 74 -14.95 36.71 -4.65
N ASP A 75 -14.78 36.31 -5.91
CA ASP A 75 -13.95 37.03 -6.88
C ASP A 75 -14.51 38.45 -7.08
N GLU A 76 -13.64 39.45 -6.99
CA GLU A 76 -14.01 40.86 -7.18
C GLU A 76 -14.55 41.13 -8.60
N LYS A 77 -14.22 40.28 -9.58
CA LYS A 77 -14.63 40.42 -10.99
C LYS A 77 -15.87 39.62 -11.36
N ASP A 78 -16.17 38.54 -10.64
CA ASP A 78 -17.34 37.68 -10.91
C ASP A 78 -17.92 37.14 -9.60
N PRO A 79 -19.03 37.70 -9.08
CA PRO A 79 -19.61 37.32 -7.79
C PRO A 79 -20.02 35.85 -7.67
N ASN A 80 -20.11 35.14 -8.81
CA ASN A 80 -20.42 33.71 -8.85
C ASN A 80 -19.19 32.80 -8.69
N LYS A 81 -17.97 33.34 -8.68
CA LYS A 81 -16.74 32.59 -8.45
C LYS A 81 -16.21 32.87 -7.05
N THR A 82 -15.76 31.83 -6.36
CA THR A 82 -15.08 31.98 -5.06
C THR A 82 -13.60 31.67 -5.26
N ILE A 83 -12.74 32.59 -4.83
CA ILE A 83 -11.30 32.37 -4.76
C ILE A 83 -10.96 31.91 -3.35
N SER A 84 -10.42 30.69 -3.25
CA SER A 84 -9.99 30.09 -2.01
C SER A 84 -8.46 30.12 -1.91
N LEU A 85 -7.95 30.50 -0.72
CA LEU A 85 -6.56 30.38 -0.35
C LEU A 85 -6.37 29.07 0.42
N LEU A 86 -5.67 28.12 -0.20
CA LEU A 86 -5.33 26.83 0.39
C LEU A 86 -3.87 26.84 0.84
N LYS A 87 -3.61 26.26 2.01
CA LYS A 87 -2.28 26.04 2.53
C LYS A 87 -1.93 24.55 2.56
N ILE A 88 -0.92 24.14 1.80
CA ILE A 88 -0.41 22.76 1.75
C ILE A 88 0.26 22.43 3.08
N THR A 89 -0.26 21.41 3.76
CA THR A 89 0.30 20.86 5.01
C THR A 89 1.08 19.57 4.78
N ASP A 90 0.79 18.83 3.70
CA ASP A 90 1.51 17.63 3.29
C ASP A 90 1.81 17.69 1.78
N GLU A 91 3.09 17.73 1.40
CA GLU A 91 3.48 17.80 -0.02
C GLU A 91 3.47 16.44 -0.73
N THR A 92 3.27 15.34 0.00
CA THR A 92 3.36 13.96 -0.53
C THR A 92 2.47 13.74 -1.75
N TYR A 93 1.30 14.39 -1.79
CA TYR A 93 0.30 14.27 -2.86
C TYR A 93 0.04 15.61 -3.58
N ALA A 94 1.03 16.51 -3.59
CA ALA A 94 0.87 17.83 -4.21
C ALA A 94 0.66 17.74 -5.72
N HIS A 95 1.25 16.75 -6.40
CA HIS A 95 1.08 16.57 -7.83
C HIS A 95 -0.36 16.20 -8.19
N GLU A 96 -0.93 15.23 -7.48
CA GLU A 96 -2.31 14.77 -7.63
C GLU A 96 -3.33 15.86 -7.25
N LEU A 97 -2.98 16.70 -6.27
CA LEU A 97 -3.74 17.89 -5.94
C LEU A 97 -3.80 18.84 -7.15
N PHE A 98 -2.66 19.15 -7.76
CA PHE A 98 -2.56 20.09 -8.88
C PHE A 98 -3.30 19.61 -10.14
N ASP A 99 -3.43 18.29 -10.31
CA ASP A 99 -4.24 17.72 -11.39
C ASP A 99 -5.77 17.86 -11.16
N LYS A 100 -6.20 18.10 -9.92
CA LYS A 100 -7.63 18.17 -9.54
C LYS A 100 -8.18 19.57 -9.30
N ILE A 101 -7.34 20.54 -8.96
CA ILE A 101 -7.75 21.92 -8.73
C ILE A 101 -7.11 22.86 -9.75
N ASN A 102 -7.87 23.86 -10.19
CA ASN A 102 -7.33 24.91 -11.03
C ASN A 102 -6.57 25.92 -10.17
N ILE A 103 -5.26 26.08 -10.40
CA ILE A 103 -4.40 27.00 -9.65
C ILE A 103 -4.32 28.32 -10.43
N ILE A 104 -4.88 29.38 -9.86
CA ILE A 104 -4.80 30.73 -10.42
C ILE A 104 -3.41 31.31 -10.20
N ASP A 105 -2.91 31.16 -8.96
CA ASP A 105 -1.62 31.69 -8.53
C ASP A 105 -1.07 30.87 -7.36
N GLN A 106 0.25 30.94 -7.17
CA GLN A 106 0.96 30.27 -6.08
C GLN A 106 1.83 31.30 -5.34
N PRO A 107 1.24 32.02 -4.34
CA PRO A 107 1.97 33.05 -3.59
C PRO A 107 3.23 32.54 -2.90
N SER A 108 3.22 31.27 -2.47
CA SER A 108 4.39 30.58 -1.93
C SER A 108 4.30 29.08 -2.20
N ARG A 109 5.41 28.35 -1.97
CA ARG A 109 5.46 26.88 -2.16
C ARG A 109 4.31 26.13 -1.46
N PHE A 110 3.83 26.65 -0.33
CA PHE A 110 2.79 26.04 0.47
C PHE A 110 1.43 26.73 0.33
N GLU A 111 1.28 27.76 -0.51
CA GLU A 111 0.04 28.53 -0.62
C GLU A 111 -0.47 28.52 -2.05
N LEU A 112 -1.73 28.18 -2.25
CA LEU A 112 -2.39 28.08 -3.55
C LEU A 112 -3.63 28.97 -3.55
N LEU A 113 -3.78 29.77 -4.59
CA LEU A 113 -5.02 30.46 -4.92
C LEU A 113 -5.74 29.67 -6.00
N THR A 114 -7.00 29.33 -5.75
CA THR A 114 -7.82 28.52 -6.67
C THR A 114 -9.23 29.08 -6.79
N ASP A 115 -9.81 29.05 -7.99
CA ASP A 115 -11.22 29.38 -8.27
C ASP A 115 -12.09 28.12 -8.41
N SER A 116 -11.53 26.95 -8.08
CA SER A 116 -12.28 25.69 -8.07
C SER A 116 -13.20 25.63 -6.86
N ASP A 117 -14.34 24.96 -7.01
CA ASP A 117 -15.24 24.73 -5.88
C ASP A 117 -14.58 23.73 -4.92
N ILE A 118 -14.18 24.22 -3.75
CA ILE A 118 -13.39 23.46 -2.78
C ILE A 118 -14.33 22.67 -1.87
N ASP A 119 -14.48 21.38 -2.17
CA ASP A 119 -14.97 20.40 -1.22
C ASP A 119 -13.80 19.76 -0.47
N LEU A 120 -13.66 20.05 0.82
CA LEU A 120 -12.66 19.46 1.70
C LEU A 120 -12.75 17.93 1.79
N ASP A 121 -13.89 17.35 1.40
CA ASP A 121 -14.11 15.91 1.35
C ASP A 121 -13.77 15.25 0.03
N MET A 122 -13.39 16.04 -0.98
CA MET A 122 -12.92 15.55 -2.26
C MET A 122 -11.74 14.60 -2.08
N VAL A 123 -11.83 13.42 -2.71
CA VAL A 123 -10.73 12.45 -2.72
C VAL A 123 -9.65 12.96 -3.66
N ILE A 124 -8.45 13.21 -3.15
CA ILE A 124 -7.30 13.62 -3.95
C ILE A 124 -6.56 12.38 -4.46
N HIS A 125 -6.33 11.41 -3.60
CA HIS A 125 -5.61 10.19 -3.96
C HIS A 125 -6.26 8.93 -3.36
N ASP A 126 -6.28 7.85 -4.14
CA ASP A 126 -6.59 6.51 -3.64
C ASP A 126 -5.29 5.78 -3.29
N ALA A 127 -4.86 5.88 -2.03
CA ALA A 127 -3.67 5.20 -1.53
C ALA A 127 -3.76 3.66 -1.57
N LYS A 128 -4.87 3.07 -2.04
CA LYS A 128 -5.00 1.61 -2.24
C LYS A 128 -3.91 1.05 -3.11
N ASP A 129 -3.68 1.66 -4.26
CA ASP A 129 -2.82 1.04 -5.27
C ASP A 129 -1.35 1.17 -4.88
N ASP A 130 -0.94 2.31 -4.32
CA ASP A 130 0.38 2.49 -3.72
C ASP A 130 0.62 1.51 -2.57
N PHE A 131 -0.40 1.30 -1.73
CA PHE A 131 -0.28 0.37 -0.62
C PHE A 131 -0.15 -1.08 -1.11
N LYS A 132 -0.92 -1.49 -2.12
CA LYS A 132 -0.74 -2.81 -2.76
C LYS A 132 0.66 -2.95 -3.35
N LEU A 133 1.16 -1.93 -4.05
CA LEU A 133 2.50 -1.93 -4.63
C LEU A 133 3.57 -2.08 -3.55
N LYS A 134 3.43 -1.41 -2.40
CA LYS A 134 4.33 -1.59 -1.25
C LYS A 134 4.29 -3.01 -0.67
N ILE A 135 3.12 -3.64 -0.59
CA ILE A 135 3.01 -5.03 -0.15
C ILE A 135 3.66 -5.97 -1.17
N LEU A 136 3.50 -5.72 -2.47
CA LEU A 136 4.15 -6.48 -3.52
C LEU A 136 5.68 -6.33 -3.48
N ASP A 137 6.19 -5.12 -3.26
CA ASP A 137 7.62 -4.88 -3.05
C ASP A 137 8.13 -5.63 -1.82
N PHE A 138 7.42 -5.52 -0.69
CA PHE A 138 7.70 -6.31 0.51
C PHE A 138 7.82 -7.80 0.23
N MET A 139 6.81 -8.40 -0.41
CA MET A 139 6.81 -9.84 -0.70
C MET A 139 7.97 -10.25 -1.61
N ASN A 140 8.35 -9.40 -2.59
CA ASN A 140 9.50 -9.67 -3.44
C ASN A 140 10.84 -9.62 -2.69
N ARG A 141 11.01 -8.70 -1.74
CA ARG A 141 12.25 -8.58 -0.94
C ARG A 141 12.48 -9.74 0.01
N VAL A 142 11.41 -10.38 0.46
CA VAL A 142 11.48 -11.52 1.39
C VAL A 142 11.92 -12.80 0.68
N PHE A 143 11.61 -12.95 -0.61
CA PHE A 143 12.02 -14.14 -1.34
C PHE A 143 13.54 -14.23 -1.45
N PRO A 144 14.12 -15.43 -1.26
CA PRO A 144 15.54 -15.62 -1.43
C PRO A 144 15.97 -15.35 -2.88
N GLU A 145 17.23 -14.96 -3.04
CA GLU A 145 17.81 -14.71 -4.35
C GLU A 145 17.73 -15.95 -5.25
N GLY A 146 17.58 -15.73 -6.56
CA GLY A 146 17.42 -16.80 -7.54
C GLY A 146 15.98 -17.31 -7.71
N MET A 147 15.08 -16.99 -6.77
CA MET A 147 13.66 -17.32 -6.91
C MET A 147 12.97 -16.43 -7.94
N ARG A 148 12.05 -17.04 -8.71
CA ARG A 148 11.18 -16.31 -9.63
C ARG A 148 9.75 -16.42 -9.18
N VAL A 149 9.06 -15.29 -9.11
CA VAL A 149 7.61 -15.26 -8.87
C VAL A 149 6.91 -15.99 -10.01
N ARG A 150 6.16 -17.04 -9.66
CA ARG A 150 5.40 -17.88 -10.60
C ARG A 150 3.94 -17.50 -10.65
N LYS A 151 3.35 -17.17 -9.50
CA LYS A 151 1.96 -16.74 -9.37
C LYS A 151 1.85 -15.65 -8.30
N ALA A 152 0.98 -14.70 -8.57
CA ALA A 152 0.51 -13.73 -7.60
C ALA A 152 -1.02 -13.75 -7.62
N TYR A 153 -1.63 -13.84 -6.44
CA TYR A 153 -3.06 -13.82 -6.25
C TYR A 153 -3.44 -12.56 -5.49
N HIS A 154 -4.45 -11.87 -5.99
CA HIS A 154 -4.97 -10.63 -5.42
C HIS A 154 -6.40 -10.86 -4.93
N GLY A 155 -6.77 -10.24 -3.82
CA GLY A 155 -8.07 -10.37 -3.19
C GLY A 155 -8.15 -9.50 -1.95
N LYS A 156 -8.82 -9.99 -0.89
CA LYS A 156 -8.71 -9.36 0.44
C LYS A 156 -7.32 -9.58 1.01
N SER A 157 -6.67 -10.71 0.70
CA SER A 157 -5.26 -10.98 0.95
C SER A 157 -4.45 -10.95 -0.36
N LEU A 158 -3.16 -10.67 -0.26
CA LEU A 158 -2.20 -10.84 -1.36
C LEU A 158 -1.36 -12.08 -1.07
N VAL A 159 -1.24 -12.98 -2.04
CA VAL A 159 -0.41 -14.18 -1.92
C VAL A 159 0.51 -14.30 -3.13
N MET A 160 1.80 -14.47 -2.89
CA MET A 160 2.80 -14.70 -3.93
C MET A 160 3.47 -16.06 -3.74
N MET A 161 3.69 -16.74 -4.85
CA MET A 161 4.39 -18.01 -4.93
C MET A 161 5.62 -17.83 -5.82
N ALA A 162 6.79 -18.13 -5.27
CA ALA A 162 8.07 -18.08 -5.96
C ALA A 162 8.75 -19.45 -5.94
N SER A 163 9.39 -19.81 -7.06
CA SER A 163 10.18 -21.03 -7.16
C SER A 163 11.27 -20.89 -8.23
N GLU A 164 12.41 -21.51 -7.98
CA GLU A 164 13.52 -21.61 -8.93
C GLU A 164 13.14 -22.47 -10.15
N THR A 165 12.33 -23.51 -9.94
CA THR A 165 11.94 -24.49 -10.97
C THR A 165 10.52 -24.24 -11.50
N PRO A 166 10.11 -24.88 -12.62
CA PRO A 166 8.71 -24.89 -13.02
C PRO A 166 7.80 -25.42 -11.89
N TYR A 167 6.66 -24.78 -11.68
CA TYR A 167 5.80 -25.08 -10.55
C TYR A 167 4.83 -26.23 -10.82
N LYS A 168 4.46 -26.96 -9.76
CA LYS A 168 3.46 -28.04 -9.77
C LYS A 168 2.08 -27.49 -9.43
N GLU A 169 1.03 -28.20 -9.86
CA GLU A 169 -0.36 -27.85 -9.50
C GLU A 169 -0.62 -27.95 -7.98
N GLU A 170 0.08 -28.84 -7.29
CA GLU A 170 -0.03 -28.99 -5.84
C GLU A 170 0.41 -27.72 -5.11
N TRP A 171 1.47 -27.06 -5.59
CA TRP A 171 1.96 -25.80 -5.02
C TRP A 171 0.96 -24.66 -5.21
N VAL A 172 0.24 -24.67 -6.33
CA VAL A 172 -0.87 -23.73 -6.58
C VAL A 172 -1.99 -23.92 -5.58
N LYS A 173 -2.31 -25.17 -5.22
CA LYS A 173 -3.32 -25.46 -4.18
C LYS A 173 -2.89 -24.92 -2.82
N ILE A 174 -1.63 -25.14 -2.42
CA ILE A 174 -1.10 -24.61 -1.15
C ILE A 174 -1.25 -23.07 -1.11
N ALA A 175 -0.87 -22.37 -2.17
CA ALA A 175 -1.01 -20.92 -2.25
C ALA A 175 -2.49 -20.45 -2.18
N MET A 176 -3.39 -21.18 -2.82
CA MET A 176 -4.83 -20.88 -2.79
C MET A 176 -5.48 -21.18 -1.45
N ASP A 177 -5.05 -22.23 -0.76
CA ASP A 177 -5.53 -22.59 0.57
C ASP A 177 -5.03 -21.57 1.60
N LEU A 178 -3.77 -21.14 1.51
CA LEU A 178 -3.24 -20.02 2.29
C LEU A 178 -4.06 -18.74 2.05
N LYS A 179 -4.41 -18.45 0.80
CA LYS A 179 -5.26 -17.29 0.48
C LYS A 179 -6.59 -17.38 1.22
N LYS A 180 -7.29 -18.51 1.15
CA LYS A 180 -8.57 -18.72 1.83
C LYS A 180 -8.43 -18.59 3.34
N GLU A 181 -7.42 -19.22 3.94
CA GLU A 181 -7.14 -19.14 5.37
C GLU A 181 -7.01 -17.68 5.85
N LEU A 182 -6.31 -16.85 5.09
CA LEU A 182 -6.16 -15.43 5.41
C LEU A 182 -7.47 -14.66 5.22
N GLU A 183 -8.24 -14.95 4.17
CA GLU A 183 -9.48 -14.24 3.86
C GLU A 183 -10.65 -14.62 4.78
N GLU A 184 -10.66 -15.81 5.38
CA GLU A 184 -11.66 -16.24 6.37
C GLU A 184 -11.57 -15.46 7.69
N LYS A 185 -10.43 -14.78 7.93
CA LYS A 185 -10.21 -13.97 9.13
C LYS A 185 -10.83 -12.58 9.05
N VAL A 186 -11.45 -12.21 7.92
CA VAL A 186 -12.03 -10.86 7.63
C VAL A 186 -13.40 -10.94 6.96
#